data_AF-A0A8H7SUC9-F1
#
_entry.id   AF-A0A8H7SUC9-F1
#
_cell.length_a   1.000
_cell.length_b   1.000
_cell.length_c   1.000
_cell.angle_alpha   90.00
_cell.angle_beta   90.00
_cell.angle_gamma   90.00
#
_symmetry.space_group_name_H-M   'P 1'
#
loop_
_entity.id
_entity.type
_entity.pdbx_description
1 polymer ?
#
loop_
_entity_poly.entity_id
_entity_poly.type
_entity_poly.pdbx_seq_one_letter_code
_entity_poly.pdbx_strand_id
1 'polypeptide(L)'
;MLPWSPTIIDQCFHSDTLRVAYTNMSPTLDRIICFYVHFNQQVLHDIVGLPLMRLLMAALGTCYAIMAFEGSRKGFKTTTLLIAFPILGLLANMIGISLMFPAIWIPLCLYSYKQKEPKGDDLSLSMPEAYGILLGIVVGYGVPSAIIASPWITNDSRLEQDLVCLWQVLPVIIVPLFGVFENVFKKMGSPIDQITQPAVRERLHLVEGKDALERCFLFLGVLNMVIYYGSYVVTVHQGIHIWDSFLLLLNAPGSLPAGLSFEDLGKLLSTRMVLIDYISLSISFVLWATFNSGIIAGLSVFIATPIIGPAAALSFYSYYRESKMQHTIIKAD
;
A
#
# COMPACT_ATOMS: atom_id res chain seq x y z
N MET A 1 15.75 -12.45 31.00
CA MET A 1 15.73 -12.15 29.56
C MET A 1 16.35 -10.78 29.38
N LEU A 2 17.47 -10.67 28.67
CA LEU A 2 17.93 -9.36 28.19
C LEU A 2 16.91 -8.88 27.15
N PRO A 3 16.53 -7.59 27.14
CA PRO A 3 15.79 -7.03 26.02
C PRO A 3 16.63 -7.22 24.75
N TRP A 4 16.00 -7.69 23.68
CA TRP A 4 16.66 -8.13 22.45
C TRP A 4 16.90 -6.93 21.51
N SER A 5 16.11 -5.87 21.70
CA SER A 5 16.19 -4.61 20.96
C SER A 5 17.58 -3.98 20.98
N PRO A 6 18.28 -3.84 22.13
CA PRO A 6 19.67 -3.37 22.16
C PRO A 6 20.61 -4.22 21.30
N THR A 7 20.53 -5.55 21.40
CA THR A 7 21.41 -6.46 20.65
C THR A 7 21.18 -6.39 19.14
N ILE A 8 19.92 -6.26 18.71
CA ILE A 8 19.58 -6.11 17.29
C ILE A 8 20.05 -4.76 16.74
N ILE A 9 19.91 -3.68 17.52
CA ILE A 9 20.40 -2.35 17.12
C ILE A 9 21.93 -2.31 17.04
N ASP A 10 22.62 -3.06 17.91
CA ASP A 10 24.09 -3.08 17.97
C ASP A 10 24.72 -3.85 16.78
N GLN A 11 23.99 -4.79 16.18
CA GLN A 11 24.48 -5.53 15.01
C GLN A 11 24.79 -4.66 13.80
N CYS A 12 24.07 -3.54 13.65
CA CYS A 12 24.38 -2.56 12.62
C CYS A 12 25.81 -1.99 12.72
N PHE A 13 26.52 -2.16 13.85
CA PHE A 13 27.91 -1.73 14.02
C PHE A 13 28.96 -2.82 13.87
N HIS A 14 28.54 -4.09 13.92
CA HIS A 14 29.47 -5.22 14.00
C HIS A 14 29.42 -6.13 12.77
N SER A 15 28.48 -5.89 11.85
CA SER A 15 28.44 -6.60 10.58
C SER A 15 29.21 -5.85 9.49
N ASP A 16 30.18 -6.52 8.88
CA ASP A 16 30.93 -5.99 7.73
C ASP A 16 30.09 -5.91 6.45
N THR A 17 28.91 -6.55 6.41
CA THR A 17 28.01 -6.57 5.25
C THR A 17 26.96 -5.47 5.27
N LEU A 18 26.71 -4.86 6.44
CA LEU A 18 25.67 -3.84 6.60
C LEU A 18 26.23 -2.42 6.43
N ARG A 19 25.50 -1.61 5.67
CA ARG A 19 25.76 -0.17 5.59
C ARG A 19 25.33 0.48 6.89
N VAL A 20 26.30 1.12 7.56
CA VAL A 20 26.08 1.76 8.87
C VAL A 20 25.72 3.25 8.73
N ALA A 21 26.03 3.88 7.59
CA ALA A 21 25.84 5.31 7.37
C ALA A 21 25.04 5.57 6.09
N TYR A 22 23.81 6.07 6.25
CA TYR A 22 22.88 6.37 5.15
C TYR A 22 22.88 7.86 4.83
N THR A 23 22.60 8.69 5.83
CA THR A 23 22.44 10.14 5.71
C THR A 23 23.68 10.93 6.12
N ASN A 24 24.53 10.36 6.99
CA ASN A 24 25.63 11.06 7.66
C ASN A 24 25.19 12.29 8.49
N MET A 25 23.89 12.48 8.73
CA MET A 25 23.39 13.62 9.50
C MET A 25 23.45 13.37 11.00
N SER A 26 23.16 12.13 11.43
CA SER A 26 23.19 11.73 12.83
C SER A 26 23.42 10.23 12.96
N PRO A 27 24.32 9.78 13.83
CA PRO A 27 24.51 8.35 14.11
C PRO A 27 23.23 7.67 14.56
N THR A 28 22.36 8.37 15.31
CA THR A 28 21.09 7.81 15.79
C THR A 28 20.10 7.59 14.64
N LEU A 29 20.04 8.53 13.69
CA LEU A 29 19.16 8.40 12.53
C LEU A 29 19.62 7.26 11.62
N ASP A 30 20.93 7.19 11.36
CA ASP A 30 21.50 6.13 10.51
C ASP A 30 21.33 4.74 11.13
N ARG A 31 21.35 4.62 12.47
CA ARG A 31 21.00 3.38 13.19
C ARG A 31 19.57 2.94 12.94
N ILE A 32 18.62 3.87 13.03
CA ILE A 32 17.21 3.57 12.81
C ILE A 32 16.99 3.13 11.36
N ILE A 33 17.60 3.83 10.40
CA ILE A 33 17.51 3.47 8.98
C ILE A 33 18.14 2.09 8.74
N CYS A 34 19.34 1.83 9.28
CA CYS A 34 20.00 0.53 9.19
C CYS A 34 19.10 -0.59 9.71
N PHE A 35 18.47 -0.40 10.87
CA PHE A 35 17.55 -1.38 11.44
C PHE A 35 16.40 -1.70 10.48
N TYR A 36 15.72 -0.68 9.91
CA TYR A 36 14.61 -0.92 8.98
C TYR A 36 15.06 -1.56 7.68
N VAL A 37 16.20 -1.13 7.12
CA VAL A 37 16.75 -1.73 5.89
C VAL A 37 17.07 -3.19 6.14
N HIS A 38 17.80 -3.49 7.21
CA HIS A 38 18.16 -4.85 7.57
C HIS A 38 16.93 -5.72 7.83
N PHE A 39 15.95 -5.20 8.58
CA PHE A 39 14.69 -5.90 8.85
C PHE A 39 14.00 -6.33 7.55
N ASN A 40 13.89 -5.43 6.57
CA ASN A 40 13.25 -5.71 5.29
C ASN A 40 14.09 -6.67 4.43
N GLN A 41 15.43 -6.53 4.42
CA GLN A 41 16.32 -7.48 3.73
C GLN A 41 16.15 -8.91 4.26
N GLN A 42 16.07 -9.09 5.59
CA GLN A 42 15.87 -10.42 6.17
C GLN A 42 14.59 -11.09 5.68
N VAL A 43 13.51 -10.31 5.46
CA VAL A 43 12.27 -10.84 4.86
C VAL A 43 12.47 -11.19 3.38
N LEU A 44 13.16 -10.33 2.63
CA LEU A 44 13.42 -10.55 1.20
C LEU A 44 14.31 -11.77 0.94
N HIS A 45 15.19 -12.12 1.90
CA HIS A 45 16.09 -13.27 1.81
C HIS A 45 15.47 -14.56 2.36
N ASP A 46 14.36 -14.46 3.07
CA ASP A 46 13.62 -15.62 3.55
C ASP A 46 12.73 -16.19 2.44
N ILE A 47 12.72 -17.51 2.30
CA ILE A 47 12.00 -18.20 1.23
C ILE A 47 10.48 -18.05 1.36
N VAL A 48 9.98 -17.95 2.60
CA VAL A 48 8.56 -17.67 2.90
C VAL A 48 8.30 -16.17 3.00
N GLY A 49 9.25 -15.43 3.54
CA GLY A 49 9.20 -13.97 3.68
C GLY A 49 9.07 -13.25 2.35
N LEU A 50 9.82 -13.62 1.31
CA LEU A 50 9.80 -12.92 0.03
C LEU A 50 8.42 -12.91 -0.65
N PRO A 51 7.70 -14.05 -0.80
CA PRO A 51 6.31 -14.04 -1.26
C PRO A 51 5.39 -13.18 -0.40
N LEU A 52 5.51 -13.26 0.93
CA LEU A 52 4.68 -12.46 1.84
C LEU A 52 4.95 -10.96 1.69
N MET A 53 6.22 -10.56 1.53
CA MET A 53 6.61 -9.19 1.30
C MET A 53 6.04 -8.66 -0.02
N ARG A 54 6.06 -9.46 -1.09
CA ARG A 54 5.43 -9.08 -2.38
C ARG A 54 3.93 -8.82 -2.23
N LEU A 55 3.22 -9.68 -1.50
CA LEU A 55 1.80 -9.52 -1.22
C LEU A 55 1.53 -8.27 -0.37
N LEU A 56 2.35 -8.03 0.67
CA LEU A 56 2.25 -6.85 1.52
C LEU A 56 2.52 -5.56 0.72
N MET A 57 3.56 -5.53 -0.11
CA MET A 57 3.87 -4.40 -0.99
C MET A 57 2.70 -4.11 -1.95
N ALA A 58 2.10 -5.14 -2.56
CA ALA A 58 0.94 -4.95 -3.44
C ALA A 58 -0.29 -4.38 -2.70
N ALA A 59 -0.55 -4.90 -1.50
CA ALA A 59 -1.60 -4.39 -0.61
C ALA A 59 -1.34 -2.95 -0.16
N LEU A 60 -0.09 -2.61 0.18
CA LEU A 60 0.35 -1.25 0.50
C LEU A 60 0.13 -0.29 -0.66
N GLY A 61 0.49 -0.68 -1.89
CA GLY A 61 0.26 0.15 -3.07
C GLY A 61 -1.21 0.46 -3.29
N THR A 62 -2.08 -0.54 -3.09
CA THR A 62 -3.54 -0.37 -3.14
C THR A 62 -4.05 0.54 -2.03
N CYS A 63 -3.53 0.37 -0.82
CA CYS A 63 -3.83 1.19 0.33
C CYS A 63 -3.46 2.66 0.06
N TYR A 64 -2.25 2.92 -0.45
CA TYR A 64 -1.81 4.26 -0.86
C TYR A 64 -2.67 4.84 -1.98
N ALA A 65 -3.12 4.04 -2.94
CA ALA A 65 -4.03 4.50 -3.98
C ALA A 65 -5.36 4.96 -3.39
N ILE A 66 -5.95 4.19 -2.49
CA ILE A 66 -7.19 4.58 -1.81
C ILE A 66 -6.98 5.85 -0.99
N MET A 67 -5.90 5.93 -0.21
CA MET A 67 -5.60 7.13 0.58
C MET A 67 -5.44 8.37 -0.32
N ALA A 68 -4.75 8.23 -1.46
CA ALA A 68 -4.53 9.31 -2.41
C ALA A 68 -5.83 9.71 -3.13
N PHE A 69 -6.63 8.76 -3.61
CA PHE A 69 -7.91 9.03 -4.27
C PHE A 69 -8.89 9.73 -3.32
N GLU A 70 -9.08 9.19 -2.12
CA GLU A 70 -9.97 9.78 -1.12
C GLU A 70 -9.45 11.14 -0.63
N GLY A 71 -8.15 11.27 -0.39
CA GLY A 71 -7.52 12.54 0.00
C GLY A 71 -7.57 13.62 -1.09
N SER A 72 -7.71 13.22 -2.36
CA SER A 72 -7.74 14.15 -3.50
C SER A 72 -9.15 14.59 -3.91
N ARG A 73 -10.22 13.99 -3.36
CA ARG A 73 -11.60 14.45 -3.64
C ARG A 73 -11.77 15.91 -3.20
N LYS A 74 -12.49 16.71 -4.00
CA LYS A 74 -12.63 18.17 -3.81
C LYS A 74 -13.08 18.55 -2.39
N GLY A 75 -14.01 17.80 -1.81
CA GLY A 75 -14.57 18.06 -0.48
C GLY A 75 -13.59 17.81 0.66
N PHE A 76 -12.54 17.02 0.45
CA PHE A 76 -11.55 16.64 1.47
C PHE A 76 -10.22 17.38 1.32
N LYS A 77 -9.84 17.74 0.08
CA LYS A 77 -8.57 18.40 -0.26
C LYS A 77 -8.27 19.67 0.55
N THR A 78 -9.29 20.44 0.93
CA THR A 78 -9.12 21.73 1.62
C THR A 78 -9.39 21.70 3.12
N THR A 79 -10.00 20.64 3.65
CA THR A 79 -10.56 20.68 5.01
C THR A 79 -10.17 19.51 5.90
N THR A 80 -9.49 18.49 5.39
CA THR A 80 -9.22 17.28 6.19
C THR A 80 -7.74 16.91 6.18
N LEU A 81 -7.33 16.20 7.24
CA LEU A 81 -5.98 15.63 7.35
C LEU A 81 -5.74 14.50 6.36
N LEU A 82 -6.72 14.11 5.54
CA LEU A 82 -6.57 13.07 4.51
C LEU A 82 -5.59 13.50 3.40
N ILE A 83 -5.40 14.81 3.18
CA ILE A 83 -4.38 15.32 2.25
C ILE A 83 -2.95 15.00 2.72
N ALA A 84 -2.75 14.75 4.01
CA ALA A 84 -1.46 14.34 4.58
C ALA A 84 -1.17 12.84 4.40
N PHE A 85 -1.85 12.16 3.46
CA PHE A 85 -1.58 10.77 3.11
C PHE A 85 -0.10 10.43 2.83
N PRO A 86 0.77 11.32 2.30
CA PRO A 86 2.18 11.00 2.09
C PRO A 86 2.93 10.81 3.41
N ILE A 87 2.61 11.64 4.40
CA ILE A 87 3.19 11.57 5.75
C ILE A 87 2.64 10.35 6.47
N LEU A 88 1.32 10.10 6.37
CA LEU A 88 0.72 8.90 6.94
C LEU A 88 1.29 7.62 6.31
N GLY A 89 1.61 7.65 5.02
CA GLY A 89 2.26 6.53 4.34
C GLY A 89 3.72 6.34 4.76
N LEU A 90 4.47 7.43 4.93
CA LEU A 90 5.82 7.35 5.51
C LEU A 90 5.77 6.70 6.91
N LEU A 91 4.86 7.17 7.76
CA LEU A 91 4.66 6.59 9.08
C LEU A 91 4.19 5.12 9.01
N ALA A 92 3.42 4.75 7.99
CA ALA A 92 3.00 3.37 7.77
C ALA A 92 4.16 2.45 7.41
N ASN A 93 5.13 2.92 6.61
CA ASN A 93 6.35 2.16 6.33
C ASN A 93 7.24 2.00 7.58
N MET A 94 7.27 2.98 8.49
CA MET A 94 8.11 2.91 9.70
C MET A 94 7.44 2.16 10.85
N ILE A 95 6.20 2.49 11.20
CA ILE A 95 5.51 1.95 12.38
C ILE A 95 4.74 0.66 12.04
N GLY A 96 4.40 0.48 10.77
CA GLY A 96 3.53 -0.60 10.30
C GLY A 96 2.19 -0.06 9.80
N ILE A 97 1.83 -0.42 8.57
CA ILE A 97 0.55 -0.04 7.95
C ILE A 97 -0.65 -0.64 8.71
N SER A 98 -0.43 -1.78 9.34
CA SER A 98 -1.38 -2.50 10.18
C SER A 98 -1.88 -1.67 11.37
N LEU A 99 -1.09 -0.70 11.84
CA LEU A 99 -1.50 0.26 12.86
C LEU A 99 -2.01 1.55 12.22
N MET A 100 -1.22 2.12 11.30
CA MET A 100 -1.51 3.43 10.72
C MET A 100 -2.84 3.48 9.98
N PHE A 101 -3.14 2.45 9.18
CA PHE A 101 -4.35 2.44 8.37
C PHE A 101 -5.64 2.31 9.21
N PRO A 102 -5.81 1.27 10.06
CA PRO A 102 -7.04 1.14 10.85
C PRO A 102 -7.14 2.09 12.05
N ALA A 103 -6.03 2.45 12.70
CA ALA A 103 -6.10 3.25 13.92
C ALA A 103 -6.15 4.76 13.66
N ILE A 104 -5.58 5.22 12.54
CA ILE A 104 -5.49 6.65 12.23
C ILE A 104 -6.28 6.97 10.97
N TRP A 105 -5.96 6.33 9.84
CA TRP A 105 -6.54 6.75 8.56
C TRP A 105 -8.04 6.44 8.43
N ILE A 106 -8.50 5.23 8.79
CA ILE A 106 -9.93 4.86 8.75
C ILE A 106 -10.77 5.82 9.64
N PRO A 107 -10.43 6.05 10.92
CA PRO A 107 -11.17 7.01 11.75
C PRO A 107 -11.20 8.42 11.19
N LEU A 108 -10.08 8.92 10.65
CA LEU A 108 -10.04 10.23 9.99
C LEU A 108 -10.94 10.29 8.76
N CYS A 109 -10.96 9.21 7.97
CA CYS A 109 -11.84 9.05 6.83
C CYS A 109 -13.32 9.14 7.26
N LEU A 110 -13.72 8.35 8.25
CA LEU A 110 -15.11 8.34 8.75
C LEU A 110 -15.53 9.67 9.38
N TYR A 111 -14.64 10.30 10.14
CA TYR A 111 -14.88 11.63 10.69
C TYR A 111 -15.15 12.65 9.59
N SER A 112 -14.36 12.62 8.52
CA SER A 112 -14.50 13.50 7.37
C SER A 112 -15.84 13.32 6.65
N TYR A 113 -16.27 12.07 6.45
CA TYR A 113 -17.57 11.73 5.85
C TYR A 113 -18.76 12.11 6.74
N LYS A 114 -18.60 12.14 8.07
CA LYS A 114 -19.68 12.51 9.00
C LYS A 114 -19.87 14.03 9.12
N GLN A 115 -18.78 14.80 9.05
CA GLN A 115 -18.85 16.26 9.22
C GLN A 115 -19.41 17.00 8.01
N LYS A 116 -19.22 16.43 6.81
CA LYS A 116 -19.75 16.97 5.58
C LYS A 116 -20.68 15.91 5.01
N GLU A 117 -21.98 16.18 4.97
CA GLU A 117 -22.83 15.49 3.99
C GLU A 117 -22.28 15.90 2.62
N PRO A 118 -21.54 15.00 1.92
CA PRO A 118 -20.83 15.41 0.73
C PRO A 118 -21.86 15.79 -0.31
N LYS A 119 -21.79 17.01 -0.84
CA LYS A 119 -22.59 17.34 -2.02
C LYS A 119 -22.04 16.55 -3.22
N GLY A 120 -22.85 16.30 -4.25
CA GLY A 120 -22.45 15.46 -5.39
C GLY A 120 -21.09 15.82 -5.99
N ASP A 121 -20.76 17.11 -6.05
CA ASP A 121 -19.48 17.60 -6.58
C ASP A 121 -18.30 17.46 -5.61
N ASP A 122 -18.54 17.37 -4.30
CA ASP A 122 -17.49 17.26 -3.28
C ASP A 122 -16.76 15.92 -3.35
N LEU A 123 -17.43 14.88 -3.86
CA LEU A 123 -16.85 13.55 -4.05
C LEU A 123 -16.19 13.38 -5.42
N SER A 124 -16.24 14.40 -6.28
CA SER A 124 -15.65 14.32 -7.62
C SER A 124 -14.13 14.39 -7.60
N LEU A 125 -13.52 13.63 -8.51
CA LEU A 125 -12.09 13.65 -8.82
C LEU A 125 -11.96 13.84 -10.34
N SER A 126 -11.05 14.68 -10.80
CA SER A 126 -10.86 14.88 -12.24
C SER A 126 -10.15 13.67 -12.87
N MET A 127 -10.40 13.42 -14.16
CA MET A 127 -9.74 12.33 -14.90
C MET A 127 -8.21 12.44 -14.86
N PRO A 128 -7.59 13.62 -15.08
CA PRO A 128 -6.14 13.76 -15.00
C PRO A 128 -5.58 13.46 -13.61
N GLU A 129 -6.28 13.84 -12.54
CA GLU A 129 -5.87 13.53 -11.17
C GLU A 129 -5.96 12.01 -10.92
N ALA A 130 -7.05 11.35 -11.32
CA ALA A 130 -7.23 9.91 -11.13
C ALA A 130 -6.12 9.10 -11.82
N TYR A 131 -5.87 9.34 -13.11
CA TYR A 131 -4.80 8.64 -13.83
C TYR A 131 -3.40 9.08 -13.40
N GLY A 132 -3.22 10.34 -13.01
CA GLY A 132 -1.96 10.85 -12.47
C GLY A 132 -1.55 10.14 -11.18
N ILE A 133 -2.50 9.95 -10.26
CA ILE A 133 -2.32 9.18 -9.03
C ILE A 133 -2.02 7.72 -9.35
N LEU A 134 -2.81 7.08 -10.21
CA LEU A 134 -2.59 5.67 -10.58
C LEU A 134 -1.19 5.46 -11.16
N LEU A 135 -0.82 6.25 -12.16
CA LEU A 135 0.46 6.10 -12.84
C LEU A 135 1.63 6.44 -11.91
N GLY A 136 1.47 7.44 -11.05
CA GLY A 136 2.46 7.76 -10.03
C GLY A 136 2.65 6.66 -8.99
N ILE A 137 1.60 5.94 -8.62
CA ILE A 137 1.71 4.77 -7.72
C ILE A 137 2.36 3.60 -8.46
N VAL A 138 1.93 3.29 -9.68
CA VAL A 138 2.49 2.18 -10.46
C VAL A 138 3.98 2.41 -10.72
N VAL A 139 4.37 3.59 -11.22
CA VAL A 139 5.75 3.92 -11.57
C VAL A 139 6.59 4.25 -10.34
N GLY A 140 6.04 5.05 -9.42
CA GLY A 140 6.78 5.55 -8.26
C GLY A 140 6.87 4.56 -7.09
N TYR A 141 5.93 3.63 -6.98
CA TYR A 141 5.90 2.64 -5.90
C TYR A 141 5.94 1.19 -6.41
N GLY A 142 5.11 0.86 -7.39
CA GLY A 142 4.99 -0.49 -7.94
C GLY A 142 6.28 -0.98 -8.59
N VAL A 143 6.87 -0.19 -9.50
CA VAL A 143 8.11 -0.55 -10.21
C VAL A 143 9.29 -0.72 -9.23
N PRO A 144 9.60 0.22 -8.31
CA PRO A 144 10.65 0.01 -7.32
C PRO A 144 10.42 -1.23 -6.45
N SER A 145 9.19 -1.47 -6.01
CA SER A 145 8.84 -2.68 -5.23
C SER A 145 9.09 -3.96 -6.02
N ALA A 146 8.72 -3.98 -7.32
CA ALA A 146 8.97 -5.11 -8.20
C ALA A 146 10.47 -5.35 -8.43
N ILE A 147 11.27 -4.30 -8.57
CA ILE A 147 12.73 -4.40 -8.71
C ILE A 147 13.35 -4.97 -7.44
N ILE A 148 12.98 -4.45 -6.26
CA ILE A 148 13.49 -4.93 -4.97
C ILE A 148 13.15 -6.41 -4.75
N ALA A 149 11.92 -6.81 -5.09
CA ALA A 149 11.49 -8.19 -4.94
C ALA A 149 11.90 -9.12 -6.10
N SER A 150 12.67 -8.62 -7.08
CA SER A 150 13.11 -9.39 -8.25
C SER A 150 14.42 -10.14 -7.95
N PRO A 151 14.68 -11.27 -8.65
CA PRO A 151 15.97 -11.96 -8.56
C PRO A 151 17.13 -11.18 -9.22
N TRP A 152 16.88 -10.00 -9.80
CA TRP A 152 17.92 -9.19 -10.45
C TRP A 152 18.79 -8.43 -9.44
N ILE A 153 18.29 -8.24 -8.22
CA ILE A 153 19.05 -7.61 -7.15
C ILE A 153 19.80 -8.70 -6.39
N THR A 154 21.12 -8.58 -6.34
CA THR A 154 21.96 -9.51 -5.59
C THR A 154 21.74 -9.31 -4.09
N ASN A 155 21.50 -10.40 -3.36
CA ASN A 155 21.36 -10.39 -1.90
C ASN A 155 22.58 -9.75 -1.25
N ASP A 156 22.36 -8.96 -0.19
CA ASP A 156 23.36 -8.24 0.59
C ASP A 156 24.16 -7.19 -0.19
N SER A 157 23.77 -6.91 -1.43
CA SER A 157 24.41 -5.85 -2.21
C SER A 157 24.09 -4.46 -1.66
N ARG A 158 25.00 -3.51 -1.87
CA ARG A 158 24.75 -2.10 -1.56
C ARG A 158 23.54 -1.56 -2.31
N LEU A 159 23.31 -2.04 -3.53
CA LEU A 159 22.16 -1.66 -4.33
C LEU A 159 20.84 -2.09 -3.67
N GLU A 160 20.77 -3.30 -3.11
CA GLU A 160 19.61 -3.77 -2.36
C GLU A 160 19.32 -2.84 -1.17
N GLN A 161 20.34 -2.55 -0.36
CA GLN A 161 20.23 -1.69 0.82
C GLN A 161 19.76 -0.28 0.46
N ASP A 162 20.28 0.29 -0.63
CA ASP A 162 19.90 1.61 -1.13
C ASP A 162 18.46 1.64 -1.64
N LEU A 163 18.04 0.60 -2.38
CA LEU A 163 16.68 0.49 -2.89
C LEU A 163 15.67 0.29 -1.75
N VAL A 164 15.97 -0.56 -0.77
CA VAL A 164 15.12 -0.76 0.42
C VAL A 164 15.04 0.52 1.23
N CYS A 165 16.15 1.25 1.43
CA CYS A 165 16.16 2.53 2.11
C CYS A 165 15.28 3.56 1.38
N LEU A 166 15.41 3.65 0.05
CA LEU A 166 14.58 4.52 -0.77
C LEU A 166 13.10 4.12 -0.68
N TRP A 167 12.81 2.82 -0.69
CA TRP A 167 11.46 2.27 -0.58
C TRP A 167 10.73 2.72 0.69
N GLN A 168 11.43 2.83 1.82
CA GLN A 168 10.84 3.32 3.08
C GLN A 168 10.26 4.73 2.96
N VAL A 169 10.87 5.60 2.14
CA VAL A 169 10.46 7.00 1.97
C VAL A 169 9.63 7.26 0.70
N LEU A 170 9.36 6.22 -0.10
CA LEU A 170 8.60 6.36 -1.35
C LEU A 170 7.24 7.06 -1.20
N PRO A 171 6.44 6.87 -0.14
CA PRO A 171 5.15 7.56 -0.01
C PRO A 171 5.24 9.09 -0.12
N VAL A 172 6.38 9.69 0.22
CA VAL A 172 6.63 11.13 0.04
C VAL A 172 7.11 11.44 -1.38
N ILE A 173 7.96 10.58 -1.95
CA ILE A 173 8.57 10.76 -3.27
C ILE A 173 7.55 10.60 -4.40
N ILE A 174 6.52 9.78 -4.22
CA ILE A 174 5.50 9.56 -5.27
C ILE A 174 4.60 10.79 -5.51
N VAL A 175 4.49 11.72 -4.56
CA VAL A 175 3.56 12.85 -4.65
C VAL A 175 3.94 13.83 -5.79
N PRO A 176 5.21 14.26 -5.93
CA PRO A 176 5.64 14.99 -7.12
C PRO A 176 5.28 14.29 -8.43
N LEU A 177 5.37 12.95 -8.48
CA LEU A 177 5.04 12.19 -9.69
C LEU A 177 3.55 12.30 -10.03
N PHE A 178 2.66 12.43 -9.04
CA PHE A 178 1.23 12.64 -9.30
C PHE A 178 1.02 13.92 -10.11
N GLY A 179 1.65 15.03 -9.69
CA GLY A 179 1.58 16.30 -10.41
C GLY A 179 2.22 16.25 -11.81
N VAL A 180 3.33 15.51 -11.97
CA VAL A 180 3.95 15.29 -13.29
C VAL A 180 2.99 14.57 -14.23
N PHE A 181 2.41 13.45 -13.80
CA PHE A 181 1.51 12.67 -14.65
C PHE A 181 0.16 13.34 -14.85
N GLU A 182 -0.38 14.02 -13.85
CA GLU A 182 -1.57 14.85 -13.99
C GLU A 182 -1.39 15.91 -15.08
N ASN A 183 -0.22 16.57 -15.13
CA ASN A 183 0.09 17.53 -16.19
C ASN A 183 0.19 16.88 -17.58
N VAL A 184 0.65 15.64 -17.67
CA VAL A 184 0.65 14.88 -18.93
C VAL A 184 -0.78 14.63 -19.39
N PHE A 185 -1.65 14.12 -18.52
CA PHE A 185 -3.06 13.86 -18.87
C PHE A 185 -3.85 15.15 -19.16
N LYS A 186 -3.55 16.25 -18.46
CA LYS A 186 -4.11 17.58 -18.79
C LYS A 186 -3.73 18.05 -20.19
N LYS A 187 -2.47 17.86 -20.59
CA LYS A 187 -1.97 18.25 -21.92
C LYS A 187 -2.53 17.40 -23.05
N MET A 188 -2.89 16.14 -22.78
CA MET A 188 -3.57 15.30 -23.77
C MET A 188 -4.96 15.84 -24.14
N GLY A 189 -5.57 16.64 -23.25
CA GLY A 189 -6.89 17.23 -23.43
C GLY A 189 -8.02 16.20 -23.36
N SER A 190 -9.24 16.68 -23.16
CA SER A 190 -10.44 15.86 -23.30
C SER A 190 -11.24 16.32 -24.52
N PRO A 191 -11.86 15.41 -25.29
CA PRO A 191 -12.84 15.79 -26.31
C PRO A 191 -13.96 16.68 -25.76
N ILE A 192 -14.25 16.58 -24.45
CA ILE A 192 -15.25 17.37 -23.74
C ILE A 192 -14.92 18.87 -23.72
N ASP A 193 -13.63 19.24 -23.83
CA ASP A 193 -13.18 20.63 -23.82
C ASP A 193 -13.74 21.45 -25.00
N GLN A 194 -14.16 20.78 -26.07
CA GLN A 194 -14.72 21.40 -27.29
C GLN A 194 -16.20 21.79 -27.13
N ILE A 195 -16.87 21.40 -26.04
CA ILE A 195 -18.31 21.63 -25.84
C ILE A 195 -18.55 23.07 -25.39
N THR A 196 -19.35 23.81 -26.16
CA THR A 196 -19.63 25.24 -25.93
C THR A 196 -20.48 25.51 -24.69
N GLN A 197 -21.36 24.59 -24.30
CA GLN A 197 -22.25 24.77 -23.15
C GLN A 197 -21.54 24.42 -21.84
N PRO A 198 -21.34 25.39 -20.92
CA PRO A 198 -20.53 25.18 -19.72
C PRO A 198 -21.14 24.17 -18.74
N ALA A 199 -22.46 24.19 -18.55
CA ALA A 199 -23.14 23.28 -17.62
C ALA A 199 -23.08 21.81 -18.08
N VAL A 200 -23.20 21.56 -19.39
CA VAL A 200 -23.09 20.21 -19.96
C VAL A 200 -21.64 19.73 -19.88
N ARG A 201 -20.68 20.61 -20.19
CA ARG A 201 -19.25 20.32 -20.09
C ARG A 201 -18.83 19.92 -18.67
N GLU A 202 -19.27 20.66 -17.66
CA GLU A 202 -18.97 20.34 -16.25
C GLU A 202 -19.52 18.97 -15.86
N ARG A 203 -20.79 18.68 -16.19
CA ARG A 203 -21.40 17.36 -15.97
C ARG A 203 -20.64 16.23 -16.66
N LEU A 204 -20.18 16.45 -17.89
CA LEU A 204 -19.40 15.44 -18.62
C LEU A 204 -18.03 15.20 -18.01
N HIS A 205 -17.33 16.23 -17.52
CA HIS A 205 -16.07 16.03 -16.80
C HIS A 205 -16.25 15.28 -15.48
N LEU A 206 -17.37 15.48 -14.77
CA LEU A 206 -17.69 14.69 -13.58
C LEU A 206 -17.85 13.21 -13.92
N VAL A 207 -18.55 12.90 -15.02
CA VAL A 207 -18.73 11.52 -15.50
C VAL A 207 -17.40 10.92 -15.96
N GLU A 208 -16.59 11.68 -16.70
CA GLU A 208 -15.27 11.25 -17.19
C GLU A 208 -14.30 10.96 -16.03
N GLY A 209 -14.25 11.83 -15.03
CA GLY A 209 -13.42 11.62 -13.84
C GLY A 209 -13.82 10.37 -13.05
N LYS A 210 -15.12 10.06 -13.00
CA LYS A 210 -15.64 8.85 -12.37
C LYS A 210 -15.26 7.59 -13.13
N ASP A 211 -15.47 7.57 -14.45
CA ASP A 211 -15.07 6.45 -15.32
C ASP A 211 -13.55 6.20 -15.23
N ALA A 212 -12.74 7.28 -15.17
CA ALA A 212 -11.31 7.17 -14.94
C ALA A 212 -10.99 6.50 -13.60
N LEU A 213 -11.64 6.91 -12.50
CA LEU A 213 -11.44 6.33 -11.17
C LEU A 213 -11.86 4.84 -11.11
N GLU A 214 -12.98 4.49 -11.73
CA GLU A 214 -13.41 3.09 -11.88
C GLU A 214 -12.38 2.24 -12.60
N ARG A 215 -11.87 2.72 -13.74
CA ARG A 215 -10.81 2.04 -14.50
C ARG A 215 -9.53 1.91 -13.67
N CYS A 216 -9.20 2.90 -12.84
CA CYS A 216 -8.06 2.81 -11.92
C CYS A 216 -8.23 1.67 -10.91
N PHE A 217 -9.40 1.57 -10.27
CA PHE A 217 -9.67 0.47 -9.33
C PHE A 217 -9.74 -0.89 -10.02
N LEU A 218 -10.31 -0.96 -11.21
CA LEU A 218 -10.33 -2.20 -12.00
C LEU A 218 -8.90 -2.64 -12.35
N PHE A 219 -8.06 -1.72 -12.81
CA PHE A 219 -6.65 -1.98 -13.11
C PHE A 219 -5.89 -2.46 -11.87
N LEU A 220 -6.04 -1.77 -10.73
CA LEU A 220 -5.43 -2.20 -9.47
C LEU A 220 -5.93 -3.59 -9.05
N GLY A 221 -7.22 -3.87 -9.21
CA GLY A 221 -7.80 -5.19 -8.92
C GLY A 221 -7.15 -6.30 -9.73
N VAL A 222 -7.06 -6.12 -11.05
CA VAL A 222 -6.42 -7.09 -11.95
C VAL A 222 -4.93 -7.23 -11.64
N LEU A 223 -4.21 -6.13 -11.46
CA LEU A 223 -2.78 -6.15 -11.15
C LEU A 223 -2.48 -6.92 -9.84
N ASN A 224 -3.22 -6.61 -8.77
CA ASN A 224 -3.06 -7.29 -7.48
C ASN A 224 -3.44 -8.77 -7.56
N MET A 225 -4.46 -9.12 -8.35
CA MET A 225 -4.84 -10.51 -8.60
C MET A 225 -3.70 -11.27 -9.30
N VAL A 226 -3.06 -10.66 -10.31
CA VAL A 226 -1.88 -11.23 -10.99
C VAL A 226 -0.72 -11.42 -10.01
N ILE A 227 -0.44 -10.43 -9.16
CA ILE A 227 0.62 -10.55 -8.14
C ILE A 227 0.30 -11.65 -7.12
N TYR A 228 -0.96 -11.77 -6.71
CA TYR A 228 -1.42 -12.78 -5.75
C TYR A 228 -1.22 -14.20 -6.30
N TYR A 229 -1.77 -14.48 -7.49
CA TYR A 229 -1.62 -15.80 -8.12
C TYR A 229 -0.18 -16.06 -8.59
N GLY A 230 0.53 -15.05 -9.08
CA GLY A 230 1.94 -15.18 -9.45
C GLY A 230 2.80 -15.56 -8.25
N SER A 231 2.59 -14.92 -7.10
CA SER A 231 3.28 -15.27 -5.84
C SER A 231 2.93 -16.69 -5.40
N TYR A 232 1.65 -17.07 -5.46
CA TYR A 232 1.21 -18.44 -5.16
C TYR A 232 1.91 -19.49 -6.04
N VAL A 233 1.92 -19.29 -7.36
CA VAL A 233 2.55 -20.22 -8.32
C VAL A 233 4.05 -20.37 -8.05
N VAL A 234 4.75 -19.25 -7.80
CA VAL A 234 6.18 -19.28 -7.45
C VAL A 234 6.42 -20.09 -6.17
N THR A 235 5.63 -19.86 -5.13
CA THR A 235 5.78 -20.58 -3.85
C THR A 235 5.49 -22.07 -3.98
N VAL A 236 4.45 -22.45 -4.74
CA VAL A 236 4.13 -23.87 -5.00
C VAL A 236 5.23 -24.54 -5.81
N HIS A 237 5.82 -23.87 -6.79
CA HIS A 237 6.95 -24.41 -7.55
C HIS A 237 8.22 -24.61 -6.71
N GLN A 238 8.38 -23.87 -5.62
CA GLN A 238 9.44 -24.08 -4.64
C GLN A 238 9.15 -25.25 -3.67
N GLY A 239 8.02 -25.94 -3.83
CA GLY A 239 7.61 -27.04 -2.96
C GLY A 239 7.09 -26.58 -1.59
N ILE A 240 6.78 -25.30 -1.44
CA ILE A 240 6.35 -24.73 -0.17
C ILE A 240 4.83 -24.77 -0.10
N HIS A 241 4.32 -25.56 0.84
CA HIS A 241 2.91 -25.55 1.20
C HIS A 241 2.63 -24.34 2.08
N ILE A 242 2.08 -23.28 1.48
CA ILE A 242 1.78 -21.99 2.12
C ILE A 242 1.05 -22.16 3.46
N TRP A 243 0.08 -23.08 3.53
CA TRP A 243 -0.69 -23.33 4.74
C TRP A 243 0.17 -23.89 5.89
N ASP A 244 1.07 -24.82 5.58
CA ASP A 244 1.99 -25.38 6.57
C ASP A 244 2.98 -24.31 7.04
N SER A 245 3.46 -23.47 6.13
CA SER A 245 4.32 -22.33 6.46
C SER A 245 3.62 -21.32 7.37
N PHE A 246 2.35 -20.99 7.10
CA PHE A 246 1.57 -20.11 7.98
C PHE A 246 1.38 -20.72 9.37
N LEU A 247 0.98 -21.99 9.44
CA LEU A 247 0.79 -22.67 10.72
C LEU A 247 2.10 -22.77 11.49
N LEU A 248 3.22 -23.04 10.81
CA LEU A 248 4.55 -23.09 11.43
C LEU A 248 4.98 -21.71 11.95
N LEU A 249 4.74 -20.63 11.20
CA LEU A 249 5.06 -19.27 11.63
C LEU A 249 4.18 -18.79 12.79
N LEU A 250 2.90 -19.16 12.81
CA LEU A 250 1.96 -18.81 13.88
C LEU A 250 2.22 -19.61 15.15
N ASN A 251 2.56 -20.90 15.01
CA ASN A 251 2.86 -21.79 16.13
C ASN A 251 4.35 -21.76 16.54
N ALA A 252 5.17 -20.92 15.91
CA ALA A 252 6.57 -20.77 16.27
C ALA A 252 6.67 -20.41 17.78
N PRO A 253 7.43 -21.19 18.57
CA PRO A 253 7.48 -21.04 20.02
C PRO A 253 7.96 -19.64 20.40
N GLY A 254 7.35 -19.05 21.43
CA GLY A 254 7.73 -17.73 21.93
C GLY A 254 9.14 -17.67 22.51
N SER A 255 9.77 -18.82 22.76
CA SER A 255 11.17 -18.97 23.15
C SER A 255 11.89 -19.84 22.13
N LEU A 256 12.98 -19.33 21.58
CA LEU A 256 13.75 -20.02 20.54
C LEU A 256 14.73 -21.02 21.14
N PRO A 257 15.01 -22.14 20.44
CA PRO A 257 16.03 -23.09 20.85
C PRO A 257 17.39 -22.39 20.97
N ALA A 258 18.11 -22.67 22.06
CA ALA A 258 19.47 -22.18 22.28
C ALA A 258 20.39 -22.81 21.22
N GLY A 259 20.66 -22.08 20.13
CA GLY A 259 21.48 -22.56 19.01
C GLY A 259 21.12 -22.00 17.64
N LEU A 260 20.01 -21.28 17.50
CA LEU A 260 19.71 -20.56 16.25
C LEU A 260 20.72 -19.44 16.02
N SER A 261 21.19 -19.32 14.78
CA SER A 261 21.98 -18.17 14.37
C SER A 261 21.13 -16.90 14.50
N PHE A 262 21.78 -15.77 14.74
CA PHE A 262 21.07 -14.50 14.83
C PHE A 262 20.41 -14.13 13.49
N GLU A 263 21.02 -14.51 12.36
CA GLU A 263 20.47 -14.27 11.03
C GLU A 263 19.15 -15.03 10.84
N ASP A 264 19.11 -16.32 11.17
CA ASP A 264 17.89 -17.14 11.09
C ASP A 264 16.78 -16.59 12.01
N LEU A 265 17.18 -16.08 13.18
CA LEU A 265 16.27 -15.39 14.09
C LEU A 265 15.70 -14.11 13.46
N GLY A 266 16.55 -13.31 12.83
CA GLY A 266 16.16 -12.10 12.09
C GLY A 266 15.13 -12.42 11.01
N LYS A 267 15.42 -13.42 10.17
CA LYS A 267 14.49 -13.90 9.11
C LYS A 267 13.14 -14.31 9.70
N LEU A 268 13.14 -15.17 10.72
CA LEU A 268 11.91 -15.65 11.33
C LEU A 268 11.06 -14.52 11.93
N LEU A 269 11.69 -13.61 12.69
CA LEU A 269 10.99 -12.49 13.32
C LEU A 269 10.44 -11.53 12.28
N SER A 270 11.25 -11.14 11.29
CA SER A 270 10.83 -10.20 10.28
C SER A 270 9.72 -10.78 9.39
N THR A 271 9.83 -12.05 8.97
CA THR A 271 8.79 -12.76 8.23
C THR A 271 7.49 -12.85 9.02
N ARG A 272 7.56 -13.16 10.32
CA ARG A 272 6.37 -13.20 11.19
C ARG A 272 5.72 -11.82 11.34
N MET A 273 6.50 -10.77 11.46
CA MET A 273 5.98 -9.40 11.55
C MET A 273 5.31 -8.97 10.24
N VAL A 274 5.91 -9.24 9.09
CA VAL A 274 5.31 -8.98 7.77
C VAL A 274 4.01 -9.78 7.57
N LEU A 275 3.97 -11.03 8.06
CA LEU A 275 2.75 -11.83 8.09
C LEU A 275 1.63 -11.16 8.90
N ILE A 276 1.93 -10.76 10.14
CA ILE A 276 0.97 -10.08 11.02
C ILE A 276 0.48 -8.79 10.37
N ASP A 277 1.38 -8.02 9.77
CA ASP A 277 1.03 -6.78 9.09
C ASP A 277 0.11 -7.00 7.89
N TYR A 278 0.40 -8.02 7.08
CA TYR A 278 -0.45 -8.39 5.95
C TYR A 278 -1.84 -8.85 6.38
N ILE A 279 -1.95 -9.68 7.42
CA ILE A 279 -3.24 -10.10 7.98
C ILE A 279 -4.01 -8.91 8.53
N SER A 280 -3.36 -8.06 9.33
CA SER A 280 -3.99 -6.88 9.92
C SER A 280 -4.45 -5.89 8.86
N LEU A 281 -3.66 -5.66 7.81
CA LEU A 281 -4.06 -4.82 6.68
C LEU A 281 -5.26 -5.43 5.93
N SER A 282 -5.29 -6.74 5.75
CA SER A 282 -6.43 -7.46 5.14
C SER A 282 -7.72 -7.28 5.95
N ILE A 283 -7.64 -7.39 7.26
CA ILE A 283 -8.77 -7.11 8.17
C ILE A 283 -9.18 -5.64 8.05
N SER A 284 -8.21 -4.73 7.98
CA SER A 284 -8.46 -3.30 7.85
C SER A 284 -9.18 -2.94 6.54
N PHE A 285 -8.92 -3.67 5.45
CA PHE A 285 -9.66 -3.54 4.19
C PHE A 285 -11.12 -3.95 4.34
N VAL A 286 -11.40 -5.05 5.05
CA VAL A 286 -12.76 -5.47 5.38
C VAL A 286 -13.46 -4.42 6.26
N LEU A 287 -12.77 -3.88 7.27
CA LEU A 287 -13.31 -2.83 8.14
C LEU A 287 -13.61 -1.56 7.35
N TRP A 288 -12.70 -1.12 6.47
CA TRP A 288 -12.93 0.05 5.64
C TRP A 288 -14.16 -0.12 4.73
N ALA A 289 -14.29 -1.28 4.07
CA ALA A 289 -15.47 -1.57 3.26
C ALA A 289 -16.76 -1.61 4.10
N THR A 290 -16.68 -2.20 5.30
CA THR A 290 -17.80 -2.27 6.25
C THR A 290 -18.27 -0.89 6.68
N PHE A 291 -17.34 0.00 7.05
CA PHE A 291 -17.70 1.33 7.53
C PHE A 291 -18.16 2.26 6.41
N ASN A 292 -17.67 2.08 5.17
CA ASN A 292 -18.08 2.92 4.04
C ASN A 292 -19.38 2.49 3.37
N SER A 293 -19.72 1.19 3.34
CA SER A 293 -20.93 0.71 2.63
C SER A 293 -21.73 -0.36 3.37
N GLY A 294 -21.46 -0.56 4.65
CA GLY A 294 -22.17 -1.48 5.51
C GLY A 294 -21.63 -2.92 5.48
N ILE A 295 -22.21 -3.77 6.32
CA ILE A 295 -21.74 -5.14 6.61
C ILE A 295 -21.68 -6.02 5.35
N ILE A 296 -22.62 -5.87 4.41
CA ILE A 296 -22.65 -6.67 3.18
C ILE A 296 -21.39 -6.43 2.32
N ALA A 297 -20.92 -5.19 2.24
CA ALA A 297 -19.68 -4.85 1.53
C ALA A 297 -18.44 -5.44 2.24
N GLY A 298 -18.40 -5.37 3.57
CA GLY A 298 -17.37 -6.04 4.36
C GLY A 298 -17.31 -7.54 4.09
N LEU A 299 -18.47 -8.21 4.13
CA LEU A 299 -18.58 -9.64 3.87
C LEU A 299 -18.15 -10.00 2.44
N SER A 300 -18.48 -9.19 1.43
CA SER A 300 -18.05 -9.47 0.06
C SER A 300 -16.53 -9.39 -0.08
N VAL A 301 -15.88 -8.39 0.54
CA VAL A 301 -14.41 -8.28 0.56
C VAL A 301 -13.80 -9.44 1.34
N PHE A 302 -14.36 -9.82 2.48
CA PHE A 302 -13.90 -10.94 3.30
C PHE A 302 -13.94 -12.27 2.53
N ILE A 303 -15.05 -12.56 1.84
CA ILE A 303 -15.23 -13.80 1.05
C ILE A 303 -14.31 -13.80 -0.19
N ALA A 304 -14.11 -12.66 -0.84
CA ALA A 304 -13.26 -12.57 -2.03
C ALA A 304 -11.76 -12.62 -1.69
N THR A 305 -11.35 -12.15 -0.51
CA THR A 305 -9.96 -12.10 -0.04
C THR A 305 -9.19 -13.43 -0.22
N PRO A 306 -9.67 -14.60 0.23
CA PRO A 306 -8.93 -15.85 0.04
C PRO A 306 -8.84 -16.30 -1.42
N ILE A 307 -9.78 -15.86 -2.28
CA ILE A 307 -9.87 -16.30 -3.68
C ILE A 307 -8.88 -15.50 -4.53
N ILE A 308 -8.96 -14.17 -4.47
CA ILE A 308 -8.23 -13.27 -5.40
C ILE A 308 -7.19 -12.39 -4.71
N GLY A 309 -7.06 -12.50 -3.39
CA GLY A 309 -6.22 -11.66 -2.56
C GLY A 309 -6.97 -10.43 -1.99
N PRO A 310 -6.57 -9.93 -0.81
CA PRO A 310 -7.24 -8.84 -0.10
C PRO A 310 -7.19 -7.51 -0.87
N ALA A 311 -6.04 -7.20 -1.48
CA ALA A 311 -5.84 -5.97 -2.25
C ALA A 311 -6.71 -5.93 -3.52
N ALA A 312 -6.81 -7.06 -4.21
CA ALA A 312 -7.68 -7.21 -5.38
C ALA A 312 -9.16 -7.14 -4.98
N ALA A 313 -9.55 -7.87 -3.93
CA ALA A 313 -10.91 -7.87 -3.40
C ALA A 313 -11.38 -6.45 -3.03
N LEU A 314 -10.54 -5.69 -2.33
CA LEU A 314 -10.84 -4.30 -1.99
C LEU A 314 -10.97 -3.42 -3.23
N SER A 315 -10.07 -3.59 -4.20
CA SER A 315 -10.09 -2.81 -5.44
C SER A 315 -11.35 -3.06 -6.27
N PHE A 316 -11.79 -4.31 -6.43
CA PHE A 316 -13.05 -4.63 -7.12
C PHE A 316 -14.28 -4.12 -6.35
N TYR A 317 -14.25 -4.19 -5.02
CA TYR A 317 -15.29 -3.55 -4.21
C TYR A 317 -15.31 -2.03 -4.41
N SER A 318 -14.15 -1.36 -4.43
CA SER A 318 -14.07 0.08 -4.69
C SER A 318 -14.60 0.43 -6.07
N TYR A 319 -14.26 -0.34 -7.11
CA TYR A 319 -14.86 -0.22 -8.44
C TYR A 319 -16.39 -0.31 -8.39
N TYR A 320 -16.94 -1.34 -7.73
CA TYR A 320 -18.38 -1.48 -7.54
C TYR A 320 -19.01 -0.31 -6.77
N ARG A 321 -18.34 0.19 -5.73
CA ARG A 321 -18.79 1.31 -4.92
C ARG A 321 -18.90 2.59 -5.75
N GLU A 322 -17.89 2.92 -6.55
CA GLU A 322 -17.91 4.09 -7.44
C GLU A 322 -19.02 3.99 -8.49
N SER A 323 -19.34 2.78 -8.97
CA SER A 323 -20.47 2.55 -9.88
C SER A 323 -21.81 2.93 -9.24
N LYS A 324 -21.98 2.62 -7.95
CA LYS A 324 -23.21 2.91 -7.20
C LYS A 324 -23.38 4.39 -6.86
N MET A 325 -22.31 5.10 -6.52
CA MET A 325 -22.39 6.54 -6.20
C MET A 325 -22.98 7.36 -7.37
N GLN A 326 -22.78 6.93 -8.61
CA GLN A 326 -23.33 7.57 -9.82
C GLN A 326 -24.85 7.62 -9.88
N HIS A 327 -25.52 6.53 -9.49
CA HIS A 327 -26.97 6.44 -9.56
C HIS A 327 -27.64 7.39 -8.57
N THR A 328 -26.96 7.73 -7.47
CA THR A 328 -27.47 8.69 -6.49
C THR A 328 -27.29 10.12 -6.97
N ILE A 329 -26.17 10.45 -7.62
CA ILE A 329 -25.90 11.80 -8.13
C ILE A 329 -26.84 12.16 -9.29
N ILE A 330 -27.12 11.22 -10.20
CA ILE A 330 -27.98 11.47 -11.37
C ILE A 330 -29.48 11.55 -10.99
N LYS A 331 -29.89 10.97 -9.87
CA LYS A 331 -31.30 10.95 -9.40
C LYS A 331 -31.68 12.11 -8.45
N ALA A 332 -30.70 12.89 -7.99
CA ALA A 332 -30.95 14.02 -7.09
C ALA A 332 -31.44 15.28 -7.82
N ASP A 333 -31.49 15.24 -9.15
CA ASP A 333 -32.19 16.18 -10.05
C ASP A 333 -33.56 15.59 -10.45
#